data_AF-A0A7X3S3R4-F1
#
_entry.id   AF-A0A7X3S3R4-F1
#
_cell.length_a   1.000
_cell.length_b   1.000
_cell.length_c   1.000
_cell.angle_alpha   90.00
_cell.angle_beta   90.00
_cell.angle_gamma   90.00
#
_symmetry.space_group_name_H-M   'P 1'
#
loop_
_entity.id
_entity.type
_entity.pdbx_description
1 polymer ?
#
loop_
_entity_poly.entity_id
_entity_poly.type
_entity_poly.pdbx_seq_one_letter_code
_entity_poly.pdbx_strand_id
1 'polypeptide(L)'
;METTQSWNSVSTLEARDRSNASHNHGFALVAVMLLMAVVGVVTATVLQTTSTEIQISGNHKQAVQEFYAAEAGLAEARSRLRKTGATEVSFIADPAVTSDPSWTAYIVESAEWSPSVDPEYASHETNVIPLPGHPTNTVVQPNSLQTGIPYWAKIRHKTEYDAERAGHKPATPHYVDLDGSHTGHSKNNRGNVVYYGYPSPADTVPVSFTTNTSTPWLPIEKIVAHGSATNGTVVLEEEVYHPPGPNQLGALQS
;
A
#
# COMPACT_ATOMS: atom_id res chain seq x y z
N MET A 1 100.19 -39.59 0.37
CA MET A 1 99.51 -38.27 0.36
C MET A 1 98.14 -38.49 -0.25
N GLU A 2 97.10 -37.79 0.20
CA GLU A 2 95.68 -37.94 -0.20
C GLU A 2 94.88 -39.05 0.49
N THR A 3 94.15 -38.70 1.57
CA THR A 3 92.96 -39.45 2.03
C THR A 3 92.07 -38.68 3.01
N THR A 4 92.26 -37.37 3.20
CA THR A 4 91.57 -36.59 4.25
C THR A 4 90.56 -35.55 3.74
N GLN A 5 90.28 -35.49 2.43
CA GLN A 5 89.42 -34.43 1.87
C GLN A 5 87.92 -34.76 1.72
N SER A 6 87.47 -36.02 1.78
CA SER A 6 86.05 -36.34 1.48
C SER A 6 85.07 -36.09 2.65
N TRP A 7 85.51 -36.22 3.91
CA TRP A 7 84.64 -36.10 5.08
C TRP A 7 84.12 -34.67 5.37
N ASN A 8 84.82 -33.62 4.91
CA ASN A 8 84.39 -32.23 5.11
C ASN A 8 83.31 -31.78 4.09
N SER A 9 83.13 -32.52 2.99
CA SER A 9 82.16 -32.18 1.94
C SER A 9 80.73 -32.68 2.25
N VAL A 10 80.60 -33.78 2.98
CA VAL A 10 79.29 -34.37 3.36
C VAL A 10 78.64 -33.58 4.50
N SER A 11 79.42 -33.14 5.50
CA SER A 11 78.93 -32.35 6.64
C SER A 11 78.45 -30.95 6.23
N THR A 12 79.04 -30.38 5.17
CA THR A 12 78.65 -29.07 4.62
C THR A 12 77.40 -29.14 3.74
N LEU A 13 77.14 -30.27 3.08
CA LEU A 13 75.88 -30.51 2.35
C LEU A 13 74.70 -30.72 3.29
N GLU A 14 74.85 -31.56 4.33
CA GLU A 14 73.78 -31.74 5.33
C GLU A 14 73.46 -30.45 6.11
N ALA A 15 74.47 -29.64 6.41
CA ALA A 15 74.26 -28.34 7.06
C ALA A 15 73.55 -27.33 6.16
N ARG A 16 73.86 -27.32 4.84
CA ARG A 16 73.14 -26.50 3.85
C ARG A 16 71.69 -26.96 3.69
N ASP A 17 71.43 -28.26 3.70
CA ASP A 17 70.09 -28.81 3.53
C ASP A 17 69.21 -28.54 4.77
N ARG A 18 69.76 -28.65 5.99
CA ARG A 18 69.08 -28.24 7.23
C ARG A 18 68.84 -26.73 7.32
N SER A 19 69.79 -25.93 6.84
CA SER A 19 69.64 -24.47 6.72
C SER A 19 68.53 -24.11 5.72
N ASN A 20 68.51 -24.71 4.54
CA ASN A 20 67.47 -24.47 3.53
C ASN A 20 66.10 -24.95 4.00
N ALA A 21 66.03 -26.10 4.69
CA ALA A 21 64.83 -26.55 5.35
C ALA A 21 64.32 -25.51 6.35
N SER A 22 65.17 -25.02 7.27
CA SER A 22 64.80 -23.97 8.24
C SER A 22 64.21 -22.71 7.58
N HIS A 23 64.84 -22.20 6.51
CA HIS A 23 64.33 -21.03 5.78
C HIS A 23 62.98 -21.30 5.07
N ASN A 24 62.80 -22.51 4.53
CA ASN A 24 61.55 -22.92 3.88
C ASN A 24 60.38 -23.06 4.88
N HIS A 25 60.66 -23.47 6.14
CA HIS A 25 59.63 -23.56 7.19
C HIS A 25 59.08 -22.18 7.58
N GLY A 26 59.94 -21.14 7.63
CA GLY A 26 59.51 -19.77 7.91
C GLY A 26 58.63 -19.20 6.78
N PHE A 27 59.02 -19.43 5.53
CA PHE A 27 58.24 -18.99 4.37
C PHE A 27 56.89 -19.71 4.27
N ALA A 28 56.85 -21.02 4.53
CA ALA A 28 55.62 -21.80 4.52
C ALA A 28 54.61 -21.26 5.56
N LEU A 29 55.08 -20.88 6.75
CA LEU A 29 54.22 -20.32 7.80
C LEU A 29 53.63 -18.97 7.39
N VAL A 30 54.42 -18.09 6.77
CA VAL A 30 53.95 -16.80 6.23
C VAL A 30 52.92 -17.02 5.12
N ALA A 31 53.17 -17.96 4.20
CA ALA A 31 52.25 -18.29 3.12
C ALA A 31 50.90 -18.81 3.65
N VAL A 32 50.92 -19.67 4.67
CA VAL A 32 49.69 -20.18 5.32
C VAL A 32 48.94 -19.06 6.03
N MET A 33 49.64 -18.17 6.75
CA MET A 33 49.01 -17.02 7.40
C MET A 33 48.36 -16.07 6.38
N LEU A 34 49.03 -15.83 5.26
CA LEU A 34 48.50 -14.98 4.19
C LEU A 34 47.27 -15.61 3.54
N LEU A 35 47.30 -16.93 3.28
CA LEU A 35 46.16 -17.67 2.75
C LEU A 35 44.97 -17.64 3.73
N MET A 36 45.22 -17.84 5.03
CA MET A 36 44.20 -17.72 6.06
C MET A 36 43.61 -16.31 6.14
N ALA A 37 44.43 -15.27 6.00
CA ALA A 37 43.96 -13.89 5.97
C ALA A 37 43.03 -13.63 4.77
N VAL A 38 43.39 -14.13 3.58
CA VAL A 38 42.55 -14.01 2.37
C VAL A 38 41.23 -14.77 2.56
N VAL A 39 41.26 -16.00 3.05
CA VAL A 39 40.05 -16.79 3.35
C VAL A 39 39.18 -16.09 4.38
N GLY A 40 39.77 -15.46 5.40
CA GLY A 40 39.06 -14.69 6.41
C GLY A 40 38.30 -13.50 5.81
N VAL A 41 38.93 -12.73 4.93
CA VAL A 41 38.27 -11.60 4.24
C VAL A 41 37.13 -12.10 3.36
N VAL A 42 37.35 -13.15 2.55
CA VAL A 42 36.30 -13.73 1.69
C VAL A 42 35.13 -14.24 2.52
N THR A 43 35.40 -14.95 3.61
CA THR A 43 34.36 -15.47 4.52
C THR A 43 33.55 -14.34 5.13
N ALA A 44 34.19 -13.26 5.58
CA ALA A 44 33.52 -12.08 6.11
C ALA A 44 32.61 -11.41 5.06
N THR A 45 33.09 -11.25 3.82
CA THR A 45 32.29 -10.68 2.72
C THR A 45 31.07 -11.54 2.38
N VAL A 46 31.23 -12.87 2.34
CA VAL A 46 30.11 -13.80 2.09
C VAL A 46 29.05 -13.70 3.19
N LEU A 47 29.46 -13.68 4.46
CA LEU A 47 28.53 -13.53 5.58
C LEU A 47 27.79 -12.20 5.54
N GLN A 48 28.49 -11.10 5.24
CA GLN A 48 27.87 -9.79 5.10
C GLN A 48 26.85 -9.76 3.95
N THR A 49 27.23 -10.30 2.79
CA THR A 49 26.34 -10.39 1.62
C THR A 49 25.09 -11.21 1.95
N THR A 50 25.27 -12.37 2.58
CA THR A 50 24.15 -13.25 3.00
C THR A 50 23.22 -12.54 3.98
N SER A 51 23.77 -11.81 4.96
CA SER A 51 22.98 -11.02 5.91
C SER A 51 22.13 -9.97 5.21
N THR A 52 22.72 -9.23 4.26
CA THR A 52 22.00 -8.24 3.45
C THR A 52 20.91 -8.88 2.58
N GLU A 53 21.18 -10.02 1.93
CA GLU A 53 20.18 -10.74 1.14
C GLU A 53 19.01 -11.22 1.98
N ILE A 54 19.27 -11.74 3.20
CA ILE A 54 18.22 -12.15 4.13
C ILE A 54 17.35 -10.95 4.54
N GLN A 55 17.96 -9.80 4.83
CA GLN A 55 17.23 -8.57 5.17
C GLN A 55 16.36 -8.09 4.01
N ILE A 56 16.91 -8.07 2.78
CA ILE A 56 16.16 -7.68 1.57
C ILE A 56 15.00 -8.65 1.34
N SER A 57 15.24 -9.96 1.44
CA SER A 57 14.19 -10.97 1.25
C SER A 57 13.10 -10.86 2.33
N GLY A 58 13.47 -10.60 3.58
CA GLY A 58 12.54 -10.35 4.67
C GLY A 58 11.64 -9.15 4.38
N ASN A 59 12.24 -8.01 4.04
CA ASN A 59 11.53 -6.77 3.71
C ASN A 59 10.60 -6.96 2.50
N HIS A 60 11.05 -7.66 1.45
CA HIS A 60 10.24 -7.93 0.28
C HIS A 60 9.01 -8.79 0.61
N LYS A 61 9.19 -9.89 1.37
CA LYS A 61 8.07 -10.73 1.81
C LYS A 61 7.06 -9.93 2.64
N GLN A 62 7.55 -9.07 3.52
CA GLN A 62 6.70 -8.22 4.35
C GLN A 62 5.90 -7.23 3.50
N ALA A 63 6.55 -6.50 2.58
CA ALA A 63 5.88 -5.56 1.68
C ALA A 63 4.80 -6.25 0.81
N VAL A 64 5.06 -7.47 0.35
CA VAL A 64 4.09 -8.28 -0.39
C VAL A 64 2.88 -8.66 0.48
N GLN A 65 3.10 -9.03 1.74
CA GLN A 65 2.01 -9.33 2.67
C GLN A 65 1.14 -8.09 2.96
N GLU A 66 1.77 -6.94 3.21
CA GLU A 66 1.08 -5.66 3.43
C GLU A 66 0.25 -5.27 2.21
N PHE A 67 0.80 -5.43 1.01
CA PHE A 67 0.11 -5.15 -0.24
C PHE A 67 -1.12 -6.07 -0.42
N TYR A 68 -0.98 -7.38 -0.21
CA TYR A 68 -2.12 -8.30 -0.31
C TYR A 68 -3.19 -8.02 0.76
N ALA A 69 -2.79 -7.60 1.96
CA ALA A 69 -3.75 -7.17 2.98
C ALA A 69 -4.52 -5.92 2.55
N ALA A 70 -3.84 -4.94 1.94
CA ALA A 70 -4.50 -3.75 1.41
C ALA A 70 -5.45 -4.10 0.23
N GLU A 71 -5.02 -4.98 -0.68
CA GLU A 71 -5.87 -5.46 -1.79
C GLU A 71 -7.10 -6.21 -1.30
N ALA A 72 -6.98 -6.99 -0.22
CA ALA A 72 -8.12 -7.66 0.40
C ALA A 72 -9.18 -6.65 0.85
N GLY A 73 -8.77 -5.57 1.53
CA GLY A 73 -9.67 -4.49 1.94
C GLY A 73 -10.31 -3.76 0.76
N LEU A 74 -9.53 -3.49 -0.29
CA LEU A 74 -10.01 -2.86 -1.51
C LEU A 74 -11.04 -3.72 -2.24
N ALA A 75 -10.74 -5.01 -2.41
CA ALA A 75 -11.61 -5.97 -3.09
C ALA A 75 -12.94 -6.14 -2.36
N GLU A 76 -12.92 -6.17 -1.03
CA GLU A 76 -14.13 -6.23 -0.23
C GLU A 76 -14.95 -4.96 -0.33
N ALA A 77 -14.33 -3.79 -0.13
CA ALA A 77 -15.01 -2.50 -0.25
C ALA A 77 -15.72 -2.36 -1.60
N ARG A 78 -15.03 -2.68 -2.70
CA ARG A 78 -15.61 -2.68 -4.04
C ARG A 78 -16.75 -3.69 -4.20
N SER A 79 -16.63 -4.87 -3.60
CA SER A 79 -17.70 -5.87 -3.60
C SER A 79 -18.95 -5.38 -2.87
N ARG A 80 -18.76 -4.68 -1.74
CA ARG A 80 -19.86 -4.13 -0.94
C ARG A 80 -20.55 -2.93 -1.60
N LEU A 81 -19.81 -2.08 -2.33
CA LEU A 81 -20.37 -0.97 -3.11
C LEU A 81 -21.21 -1.43 -4.32
N ARG A 82 -20.83 -2.57 -4.92
CA ARG A 82 -21.52 -3.11 -6.11
C ARG A 82 -22.91 -3.69 -5.83
N LYS A 83 -23.20 -4.09 -4.59
CA LYS A 83 -24.46 -4.75 -4.25
C LYS A 83 -25.58 -3.72 -4.27
N THR A 84 -26.79 -4.12 -4.61
CA THR A 84 -27.95 -3.22 -4.61
C THR A 84 -28.99 -3.77 -3.65
N GLY A 85 -29.26 -3.02 -2.57
CA GLY A 85 -30.31 -3.35 -1.60
C GLY A 85 -29.86 -3.11 -0.15
N ALA A 86 -30.49 -2.14 0.53
CA ALA A 86 -30.23 -1.79 1.93
C ALA A 86 -30.46 -2.94 2.93
N THR A 87 -31.11 -4.03 2.50
CA THR A 87 -31.40 -5.21 3.31
C THR A 87 -30.30 -6.26 3.28
N GLU A 88 -29.33 -6.15 2.38
CA GLU A 88 -28.21 -7.09 2.31
C GLU A 88 -27.15 -6.73 3.35
N VAL A 89 -26.80 -7.69 4.20
CA VAL A 89 -25.82 -7.57 5.31
C VAL A 89 -24.44 -7.06 4.86
N SER A 90 -24.17 -7.11 3.56
CA SER A 90 -22.89 -6.78 2.93
C SER A 90 -22.94 -5.55 2.04
N PHE A 91 -24.03 -4.79 2.04
CA PHE A 91 -24.13 -3.54 1.30
C PHE A 91 -23.67 -2.38 2.18
N ILE A 92 -22.80 -1.52 1.62
CA ILE A 92 -22.38 -0.27 2.25
C ILE A 92 -22.76 0.84 1.28
N ALA A 93 -23.56 1.78 1.75
CA ALA A 93 -23.87 3.00 1.03
C ALA A 93 -24.28 4.10 2.01
N ASP A 94 -24.29 5.31 1.48
CA ASP A 94 -24.83 6.48 2.15
C ASP A 94 -26.33 6.29 2.42
N PRO A 95 -26.78 6.32 3.69
CA PRO A 95 -28.19 6.21 4.03
C PRO A 95 -28.99 7.49 3.74
N ALA A 96 -28.33 8.60 3.39
CA ALA A 96 -28.99 9.85 3.10
C ALA A 96 -29.78 9.79 1.78
N VAL A 97 -30.90 10.53 1.73
CA VAL A 97 -31.73 10.65 0.51
C VAL A 97 -30.98 11.38 -0.62
N THR A 98 -30.15 12.34 -0.22
CA THR A 98 -29.21 13.06 -1.09
C THR A 98 -27.81 12.77 -0.59
N SER A 99 -26.86 12.47 -1.47
CA SER A 99 -25.49 12.12 -1.08
C SER A 99 -24.87 13.19 -0.19
N ASP A 100 -24.46 12.80 1.01
CA ASP A 100 -23.84 13.67 2.01
C ASP A 100 -22.33 13.74 1.76
N PRO A 101 -21.76 14.91 1.41
CA PRO A 101 -20.31 15.05 1.18
C PRO A 101 -19.42 14.64 2.37
N SER A 102 -19.99 14.57 3.58
CA SER A 102 -19.30 14.17 4.81
C SER A 102 -19.48 12.69 5.14
N TRP A 103 -20.19 11.92 4.30
CA TRP A 103 -20.40 10.51 4.52
C TRP A 103 -19.10 9.72 4.32
N THR A 104 -18.77 8.94 5.35
CA THR A 104 -17.65 7.99 5.34
C THR A 104 -18.05 6.71 6.05
N ALA A 105 -17.58 5.59 5.51
CA ALA A 105 -17.75 4.26 6.08
C ALA A 105 -16.42 3.53 6.20
N TYR A 106 -16.28 2.69 7.22
CA TYR A 106 -15.10 1.88 7.47
C TYR A 106 -15.44 0.39 7.44
N ILE A 107 -14.54 -0.38 6.82
CA ILE A 107 -14.45 -1.83 6.95
C ILE A 107 -13.23 -2.11 7.81
N VAL A 108 -13.41 -2.78 8.94
CA VAL A 108 -12.34 -3.08 9.89
C VAL A 108 -12.35 -4.56 10.23
N GLU A 109 -11.18 -5.19 10.27
CA GLU A 109 -11.01 -6.59 10.65
C GLU A 109 -10.88 -6.77 12.17
N SER A 110 -10.40 -5.75 12.88
CA SER A 110 -10.11 -5.81 14.31
C SER A 110 -10.87 -4.74 15.12
N ALA A 111 -11.24 -5.09 16.36
CA ALA A 111 -11.83 -4.18 17.33
C ALA A 111 -10.82 -3.16 17.87
N GLU A 112 -9.52 -3.40 17.64
CA GLU A 112 -8.42 -2.51 18.02
C GLU A 112 -8.23 -1.34 17.06
N TRP A 113 -9.00 -1.28 15.96
CA TRP A 113 -8.95 -0.14 15.05
C TRP A 113 -9.30 1.15 15.80
N SER A 114 -8.56 2.23 15.53
CA SER A 114 -8.84 3.53 16.14
C SER A 114 -8.65 4.66 15.15
N PRO A 115 -9.35 5.80 15.32
CA PRO A 115 -9.19 6.98 14.46
C PRO A 115 -7.75 7.45 14.26
N SER A 116 -6.84 7.17 15.21
CA SER A 116 -5.43 7.55 15.12
C SER A 116 -4.64 6.87 14.01
N VAL A 117 -5.12 5.74 13.49
CA VAL A 117 -4.43 5.00 12.41
C VAL A 117 -4.79 5.51 11.01
N ASP A 118 -5.82 6.36 10.89
CA ASP A 118 -6.25 6.99 9.65
C ASP A 118 -5.76 8.47 9.62
N PRO A 119 -4.73 8.80 8.81
CA PRO A 119 -4.24 10.18 8.69
C PRO A 119 -5.28 11.15 8.09
N GLU A 120 -6.24 10.63 7.33
CA GLU A 120 -7.33 11.39 6.75
C GLU A 120 -8.58 11.41 7.64
N TYR A 121 -8.54 10.83 8.85
CA TYR A 121 -9.66 10.86 9.78
C TYR A 121 -10.10 12.31 10.06
N ALA A 122 -11.41 12.51 10.09
CA ALA A 122 -12.02 13.78 10.40
C ALA A 122 -13.26 13.53 11.26
N SER A 123 -13.26 14.07 12.49
CA SER A 123 -14.33 13.82 13.46
C SER A 123 -15.70 14.42 13.09
N HIS A 124 -15.74 15.29 12.07
CA HIS A 124 -16.99 15.86 11.55
C HIS A 124 -17.62 15.01 10.43
N GLU A 125 -16.88 14.03 9.88
CA GLU A 125 -17.42 13.04 8.95
C GLU A 125 -18.28 12.02 9.72
N THR A 126 -19.16 11.30 9.02
CA THR A 126 -20.09 10.35 9.67
C THR A 126 -19.38 9.17 10.31
N ASN A 127 -18.28 8.70 9.73
CA ASN A 127 -17.39 7.64 10.22
C ASN A 127 -18.15 6.38 10.69
N VAL A 128 -19.03 5.85 9.83
CA VAL A 128 -19.83 4.67 10.17
C VAL A 128 -19.03 3.38 9.99
N ILE A 129 -19.28 2.39 10.85
CA ILE A 129 -18.78 1.02 10.76
C ILE A 129 -20.03 0.13 10.64
N PRO A 130 -20.55 -0.03 9.41
CA PRO A 130 -21.85 -0.65 9.19
C PRO A 130 -21.84 -2.11 9.62
N LEU A 131 -22.90 -2.50 10.33
CA LEU A 131 -23.15 -3.86 10.79
C LEU A 131 -24.48 -4.38 10.21
N PRO A 132 -24.69 -5.71 10.16
CA PRO A 132 -25.98 -6.28 9.82
C PRO A 132 -27.13 -5.61 10.59
N GLY A 133 -28.07 -4.98 9.89
CA GLY A 133 -29.21 -4.29 10.50
C GLY A 133 -28.91 -2.92 11.15
N HIS A 134 -27.65 -2.50 11.18
CA HIS A 134 -27.20 -1.23 11.76
C HIS A 134 -26.23 -0.50 10.80
N PRO A 135 -26.70 0.01 9.65
CA PRO A 135 -25.86 0.65 8.64
C PRO A 135 -25.22 1.97 9.11
N THR A 136 -25.78 2.60 10.16
CA THR A 136 -25.31 3.87 10.73
C THR A 136 -24.51 3.67 12.04
N ASN A 137 -24.13 2.44 12.38
CA ASN A 137 -23.34 2.19 13.57
C ASN A 137 -22.01 2.96 13.50
N THR A 138 -21.60 3.61 14.58
CA THR A 138 -20.31 4.34 14.69
C THR A 138 -19.38 3.72 15.74
N VAL A 139 -19.84 2.67 16.43
CA VAL A 139 -19.02 1.96 17.41
C VAL A 139 -18.06 1.03 16.67
N VAL A 140 -16.77 1.10 17.02
CA VAL A 140 -15.74 0.23 16.44
C VAL A 140 -16.03 -1.22 16.77
N GLN A 141 -16.38 -1.98 15.74
CA GLN A 141 -16.58 -3.42 15.80
C GLN A 141 -16.08 -4.04 14.49
N PRO A 142 -15.39 -5.19 14.53
CA PRO A 142 -15.06 -5.96 13.34
C PRO A 142 -16.29 -6.16 12.48
N ASN A 143 -16.26 -5.63 11.26
CA ASN A 143 -17.35 -5.81 10.31
C ASN A 143 -16.88 -6.42 8.99
N SER A 144 -15.58 -6.69 8.83
CA SER A 144 -14.97 -7.37 7.67
C SER A 144 -15.59 -8.76 7.41
N LEU A 145 -15.73 -9.13 6.13
CA LEU A 145 -16.10 -10.51 5.73
C LEU A 145 -14.87 -11.42 5.65
N GLN A 146 -13.68 -10.84 5.53
CA GLN A 146 -12.42 -11.58 5.54
C GLN A 146 -11.83 -11.58 6.95
N THR A 147 -11.27 -12.72 7.35
CA THR A 147 -10.72 -12.93 8.70
C THR A 147 -9.25 -13.29 8.63
N GLY A 148 -8.47 -12.86 9.62
CA GLY A 148 -7.04 -13.15 9.69
C GLY A 148 -6.18 -12.38 8.69
N ILE A 149 -6.74 -11.34 8.07
CA ILE A 149 -6.01 -10.44 7.18
C ILE A 149 -6.02 -9.04 7.83
N PRO A 150 -4.87 -8.54 8.29
CA PRO A 150 -4.78 -7.27 9.01
C PRO A 150 -4.94 -6.07 8.04
N TYR A 151 -6.18 -5.65 7.84
CA TYR A 151 -6.49 -4.46 7.06
C TYR A 151 -7.64 -3.65 7.64
N TRP A 152 -7.76 -2.43 7.14
CA TRP A 152 -8.99 -1.66 7.18
C TRP A 152 -9.17 -0.90 5.86
N ALA A 153 -10.40 -0.57 5.51
CA ALA A 153 -10.71 0.24 4.33
C ALA A 153 -11.68 1.35 4.70
N LYS A 154 -11.43 2.56 4.19
CA LYS A 154 -12.32 3.70 4.25
C LYS A 154 -12.98 3.89 2.89
N ILE A 155 -14.30 4.07 2.89
CA ILE A 155 -15.13 4.38 1.74
C ILE A 155 -15.71 5.76 1.98
N ARG A 156 -15.72 6.61 0.95
CA ARG A 156 -16.37 7.92 0.99
C ARG A 156 -16.73 8.37 -0.42
N HIS A 157 -17.64 9.33 -0.53
CA HIS A 157 -17.85 10.03 -1.79
C HIS A 157 -16.60 10.81 -2.18
N LYS A 158 -16.28 10.82 -3.48
CA LYS A 158 -15.33 11.77 -4.04
C LYS A 158 -15.96 13.15 -4.03
N THR A 159 -15.22 14.13 -3.51
CA THR A 159 -15.70 15.52 -3.47
C THR A 159 -14.82 16.44 -4.32
N GLU A 160 -15.25 17.69 -4.47
CA GLU A 160 -14.46 18.73 -5.15
C GLU A 160 -13.08 18.92 -4.54
N TYR A 161 -12.97 18.89 -3.20
CA TYR A 161 -11.69 18.92 -2.50
C TYR A 161 -10.73 17.79 -2.94
N ASP A 162 -11.23 16.57 -3.16
CA ASP A 162 -10.40 15.46 -3.64
C ASP A 162 -9.91 15.72 -5.08
N ALA A 163 -10.78 16.24 -5.94
CA ALA A 163 -10.44 16.57 -7.31
C ALA A 163 -9.41 17.73 -7.37
N GLU A 164 -9.55 18.75 -6.53
CA GLU A 164 -8.58 19.85 -6.41
C GLU A 164 -7.21 19.37 -5.94
N ARG A 165 -7.16 18.46 -4.96
CA ARG A 165 -5.90 17.80 -4.53
C ARG A 165 -5.26 16.99 -5.64
N ALA A 166 -6.07 16.39 -6.52
CA ALA A 166 -5.59 15.69 -7.71
C ALA A 166 -5.14 16.65 -8.83
N GLY A 167 -5.31 17.97 -8.66
CA GLY A 167 -4.86 18.98 -9.62
C GLY A 167 -5.97 19.56 -10.51
N HIS A 168 -7.25 19.36 -10.16
CA HIS A 168 -8.36 20.00 -10.85
C HIS A 168 -8.14 21.52 -10.92
N LYS A 169 -8.25 22.07 -12.13
CA LYS A 169 -8.26 23.50 -12.41
C LYS A 169 -9.26 23.78 -13.52
N PRO A 170 -9.80 25.00 -13.68
CA PRO A 170 -10.66 25.34 -14.81
C PRO A 170 -10.04 25.02 -16.18
N ALA A 171 -8.71 25.11 -16.31
CA ALA A 171 -7.98 24.77 -17.54
C ALA A 171 -7.69 23.27 -17.72
N THR A 172 -7.77 22.48 -16.64
CA THR A 172 -7.56 21.02 -16.62
C THR A 172 -8.64 20.38 -15.74
N PRO A 173 -9.91 20.39 -16.20
CA PRO A 173 -11.03 19.96 -15.37
C PRO A 173 -11.02 18.44 -15.19
N HIS A 174 -11.15 18.01 -13.95
CA HIS A 174 -11.38 16.60 -13.58
C HIS A 174 -12.87 16.24 -13.54
N TYR A 175 -13.74 17.24 -13.58
CA TYR A 175 -15.19 17.13 -13.63
C TYR A 175 -15.78 18.39 -14.28
N VAL A 176 -17.03 18.30 -14.73
CA VAL A 176 -17.82 19.46 -15.18
C VAL A 176 -18.50 20.08 -13.97
N ASP A 177 -18.17 21.34 -13.66
CA ASP A 177 -18.81 22.11 -12.60
C ASP A 177 -20.18 22.63 -13.08
N LEU A 178 -21.25 22.16 -12.45
CA LEU A 178 -22.64 22.63 -12.70
C LEU A 178 -23.32 23.14 -11.43
N ASP A 179 -22.59 23.25 -10.33
CA ASP A 179 -23.08 23.84 -9.10
C ASP A 179 -22.70 25.33 -8.97
N GLY A 180 -21.71 25.78 -9.77
CA GLY A 180 -21.25 27.17 -9.80
C GLY A 180 -20.30 27.51 -8.63
N SER A 181 -19.80 26.52 -7.91
CA SER A 181 -18.83 26.67 -6.84
C SER A 181 -17.40 26.70 -7.39
N HIS A 182 -16.85 27.91 -7.54
CA HIS A 182 -15.47 28.09 -8.00
C HIS A 182 -14.48 28.38 -6.85
N THR A 183 -14.93 28.30 -5.61
CA THR A 183 -14.08 28.54 -4.44
C THR A 183 -13.27 27.29 -4.11
N GLY A 184 -12.00 27.45 -3.73
CA GLY A 184 -11.18 26.33 -3.29
C GLY A 184 -11.72 25.69 -2.01
N HIS A 185 -11.69 24.36 -1.98
CA HIS A 185 -12.22 23.55 -0.89
C HIS A 185 -11.11 23.12 0.08
N SER A 186 -11.51 22.64 1.26
CA SER A 186 -10.59 22.23 2.32
C SER A 186 -11.03 20.91 2.95
N LYS A 187 -10.16 20.31 3.78
CA LYS A 187 -10.50 19.09 4.53
C LYS A 187 -11.76 19.23 5.40
N ASN A 188 -12.07 20.45 5.88
CA ASN A 188 -13.25 20.73 6.72
C ASN A 188 -14.45 21.28 5.94
N ASN A 189 -14.27 21.60 4.66
CA ASN A 189 -15.34 22.04 3.76
C ASN A 189 -15.03 21.45 2.39
N ARG A 190 -15.46 20.20 2.20
CA ARG A 190 -15.00 19.32 1.12
C ARG A 190 -15.60 19.64 -0.25
N GLY A 191 -16.57 20.56 -0.29
CA GLY A 191 -17.34 20.88 -1.49
C GLY A 191 -18.40 19.85 -1.81
N ASN A 192 -18.95 19.93 -3.01
CA ASN A 192 -19.99 19.02 -3.46
C ASN A 192 -19.45 17.63 -3.82
N VAL A 193 -20.36 16.66 -3.86
CA VAL A 193 -20.07 15.30 -4.32
C VAL A 193 -19.91 15.29 -5.85
N VAL A 194 -18.92 14.53 -6.33
CA VAL A 194 -18.70 14.29 -7.76
C VAL A 194 -19.46 13.03 -8.17
N TYR A 195 -20.32 13.18 -9.16
CA TYR A 195 -21.13 12.12 -9.76
C TYR A 195 -20.54 11.68 -11.10
N TYR A 196 -20.95 10.51 -11.59
CA TYR A 196 -20.62 10.04 -12.94
C TYR A 196 -21.88 9.69 -13.71
N GLY A 197 -22.10 10.34 -14.86
CA GLY A 197 -23.34 10.17 -15.63
C GLY A 197 -23.52 11.20 -16.72
N TYR A 198 -24.77 11.50 -17.08
CA TYR A 198 -25.13 12.44 -18.14
C TYR A 198 -25.73 13.70 -17.51
N PRO A 199 -24.95 14.78 -17.34
CA PRO A 199 -25.43 15.97 -16.65
C PRO A 199 -26.62 16.65 -17.34
N SER A 200 -26.72 16.53 -18.66
CA SER A 200 -27.85 16.98 -19.47
C SER A 200 -28.46 15.81 -20.25
N PRO A 201 -29.80 15.79 -20.47
CA PRO A 201 -30.44 14.81 -21.35
C PRO A 201 -29.91 14.84 -22.79
N ALA A 202 -29.27 15.94 -23.21
CA ALA A 202 -28.64 16.06 -24.52
C ALA A 202 -27.26 15.38 -24.62
N ASP A 203 -26.64 15.05 -23.49
CA ASP A 203 -25.30 14.47 -23.47
C ASP A 203 -25.33 13.03 -23.97
N THR A 204 -24.38 12.67 -24.83
CA THR A 204 -24.26 11.30 -25.39
C THR A 204 -23.10 10.52 -24.79
N VAL A 205 -22.27 11.19 -23.98
CA VAL A 205 -21.10 10.61 -23.32
C VAL A 205 -21.20 10.90 -21.83
N PRO A 206 -21.07 9.88 -20.96
CA PRO A 206 -21.07 10.11 -19.54
C PRO A 206 -19.76 10.77 -19.10
N VAL A 207 -19.86 11.72 -18.19
CA VAL A 207 -18.74 12.49 -17.64
C VAL A 207 -18.85 12.56 -16.13
N SER A 208 -17.74 12.91 -15.48
CA SER A 208 -17.74 13.30 -14.08
C SER A 208 -18.27 14.72 -13.95
N PHE A 209 -19.16 15.00 -13.01
CA PHE A 209 -19.75 16.32 -12.81
C PHE A 209 -20.18 16.56 -11.36
N THR A 210 -20.36 17.82 -10.99
CA THR A 210 -20.98 18.23 -9.71
C THR A 210 -22.32 18.89 -9.97
N THR A 211 -23.21 18.94 -8.98
CA THR A 211 -24.51 19.60 -9.11
C THR A 211 -25.07 20.00 -7.74
N ASN A 212 -25.81 21.11 -7.70
CA ASN A 212 -26.61 21.53 -6.53
C ASN A 212 -28.04 20.96 -6.55
N THR A 213 -28.38 20.17 -7.56
CA THR A 213 -29.72 19.59 -7.73
C THR A 213 -29.69 18.08 -7.57
N SER A 214 -30.80 17.48 -7.14
CA SER A 214 -30.91 16.03 -7.06
C SER A 214 -30.69 15.41 -8.43
N THR A 215 -29.88 14.35 -8.47
CA THR A 215 -29.49 13.64 -9.68
C THR A 215 -29.77 12.15 -9.53
N PRO A 216 -30.23 11.46 -10.60
CA PRO A 216 -30.39 10.01 -10.58
C PRO A 216 -29.04 9.27 -10.69
N TRP A 217 -27.97 9.99 -11.01
CA TRP A 217 -26.63 9.44 -11.17
C TRP A 217 -25.97 9.18 -9.82
N LEU A 218 -25.20 8.11 -9.73
CA LEU A 218 -24.53 7.72 -8.49
C LEU A 218 -23.22 8.50 -8.30
N PRO A 219 -22.82 8.75 -7.03
CA PRO A 219 -21.51 9.29 -6.71
C PRO A 219 -20.37 8.43 -7.24
N ILE A 220 -19.24 9.08 -7.50
CA ILE A 220 -17.95 8.40 -7.59
C ILE A 220 -17.49 8.16 -6.16
N GLU A 221 -17.18 6.91 -5.84
CA GLU A 221 -16.70 6.53 -4.50
C GLU A 221 -15.18 6.48 -4.50
N LYS A 222 -14.57 6.95 -3.43
CA LYS A 222 -13.14 6.82 -3.15
C LYS A 222 -12.96 5.77 -2.06
N ILE A 223 -12.19 4.73 -2.37
CA ILE A 223 -11.80 3.69 -1.43
C ILE A 223 -10.32 3.89 -1.10
N VAL A 224 -10.00 3.92 0.20
CA VAL A 224 -8.63 3.90 0.70
C VAL A 224 -8.48 2.67 1.59
N ALA A 225 -7.66 1.71 1.18
CA ALA A 225 -7.41 0.48 1.92
C ALA A 225 -5.99 0.46 2.49
N HIS A 226 -5.88 0.13 3.77
CA HIS A 226 -4.62 0.00 4.48
C HIS A 226 -4.42 -1.46 4.87
N GLY A 227 -3.35 -2.07 4.37
CA GLY A 227 -2.87 -3.37 4.83
C GLY A 227 -1.68 -3.19 5.75
N SER A 228 -1.67 -3.89 6.88
CA SER A 228 -0.56 -3.84 7.83
C SER A 228 0.12 -5.19 7.98
N ALA A 229 1.42 -5.18 8.29
CA ALA A 229 2.14 -6.35 8.78
C ALA A 229 3.00 -5.93 9.97
N THR A 230 3.84 -6.83 10.47
CA THR A 230 4.56 -6.68 11.73
C THR A 230 5.27 -5.32 11.89
N ASN A 231 5.82 -4.74 10.82
CA ASN A 231 6.60 -3.50 10.89
C ASN A 231 6.29 -2.48 9.78
N GLY A 232 5.13 -2.55 9.12
CA GLY A 232 4.84 -1.68 7.99
C GLY A 232 3.37 -1.64 7.59
N THR A 233 3.05 -0.65 6.76
CA THR A 233 1.72 -0.42 6.22
C THR A 233 1.81 -0.03 4.75
N VAL A 234 0.95 -0.63 3.94
CA VAL A 234 0.73 -0.26 2.54
C VAL A 234 -0.65 0.37 2.42
N VAL A 235 -0.73 1.44 1.63
CA VAL A 235 -1.98 2.15 1.33
C VAL A 235 -2.27 2.01 -0.16
N LEU A 236 -3.48 1.53 -0.48
CA LEU A 236 -4.02 1.51 -1.83
C LEU A 236 -5.22 2.44 -1.90
N GLU A 237 -5.33 3.15 -3.02
CA GLU A 237 -6.43 4.07 -3.28
C GLU A 237 -7.03 3.75 -4.65
N GLU A 238 -8.36 3.64 -4.73
CA GLU A 238 -9.11 3.44 -5.97
C GLU A 238 -10.34 4.36 -6.00
N GLU A 239 -10.64 4.90 -7.18
CA GLU A 239 -11.92 5.55 -7.45
C GLU A 239 -12.85 4.57 -8.17
N VAL A 240 -14.04 4.38 -7.63
CA VAL A 240 -15.04 3.46 -8.18
C VAL A 240 -16.16 4.25 -8.86
N TYR A 241 -16.30 3.97 -10.15
CA TYR A 241 -17.33 4.53 -11.01
C TYR A 241 -18.47 3.53 -11.12
N HIS A 242 -19.68 3.99 -10.80
CA HIS A 242 -20.90 3.22 -11.02
C HIS A 242 -21.32 3.35 -12.49
N PRO A 243 -21.67 2.24 -13.18
CA PRO A 243 -22.17 2.33 -14.55
C PRO A 243 -23.42 3.20 -14.58
N PRO A 244 -23.45 4.30 -15.36
CA PRO A 244 -24.61 5.18 -15.39
C PRO A 244 -25.79 4.50 -16.09
N GLY A 245 -25.56 3.49 -16.93
CA GLY A 245 -26.60 2.91 -17.77
C GLY A 245 -26.90 3.81 -18.97
N PRO A 246 -28.06 3.64 -19.63
CA PRO A 246 -28.43 4.47 -20.78
C PRO A 246 -28.75 5.90 -20.32
N ASN A 247 -28.47 6.88 -21.19
CA ASN A 247 -28.89 8.25 -20.96
C ASN A 247 -30.41 8.31 -20.79
N GLN A 248 -30.87 8.98 -19.73
CA GLN A 248 -32.29 9.18 -19.46
C GLN A 248 -32.80 10.33 -20.33
N LEU A 249 -33.49 9.98 -21.42
CA LEU A 249 -34.17 10.94 -22.29
C LEU A 249 -35.44 11.47 -21.59
N GLY A 250 -35.25 12.34 -20.58
CA GLY A 250 -36.32 13.07 -19.90
C GLY A 250 -36.85 12.45 -18.60
N ALA A 251 -37.48 13.29 -17.78
CA ALA A 251 -38.05 12.91 -16.49
C ALA A 251 -39.22 11.93 -16.66
N LEU A 252 -39.11 10.74 -16.06
CA LEU A 252 -40.29 9.95 -15.72
C LEU A 252 -41.03 10.74 -14.63
N GLN A 253 -42.03 11.52 -15.01
CA GLN A 253 -43.01 12.02 -14.06
C GLN A 253 -43.73 10.81 -13.45
N SER A 254 -43.36 10.45 -12.22
CA SER A 254 -44.17 9.61 -11.33
C SER A 254 -45.03 10.48 -10.42
#